data_AF-A0A2G8KXR0-F1
#
_entry.id   AF-A0A2G8KXR0-F1
#
_cell.length_a   1.000
_cell.length_b   1.000
_cell.length_c   1.000
_cell.angle_alpha   90.00
_cell.angle_beta   90.00
_cell.angle_gamma   90.00
#
_symmetry.space_group_name_H-M   'P 1'
#
loop_
_entity.id
_entity.type
_entity.pdbx_description
1 polymer ?
#
loop_
_entity_poly.entity_id
_entity_poly.type
_entity_poly.pdbx_seq_one_letter_code
_entity_poly.pdbx_strand_id
1 'polypeptide(L)'
;MRILINTLTFTIISVDNIPPVINCPGDQTANTDISNSGVVVFFTEPTASDNSGTAILVLQTADPGDFFTVGTTPVTYTYRDPSNNQQSCTFNIVVVRVDNTPPVINCPGDQTANTDISNSGVVVFFTEPTASDNSGTAILVLQTADREISLQ
;
A
#
# COMPACT_ATOMS: atom_id res chain seq x y z
N MET A 1 30.09 -51.37 62.88
CA MET A 1 30.62 -50.24 62.06
C MET A 1 29.55 -49.88 61.03
N ARG A 2 28.82 -48.78 61.21
CA ARG A 2 27.80 -48.33 60.25
C ARG A 2 28.52 -47.58 59.12
N ILE A 3 28.44 -48.11 57.91
CA ILE A 3 28.91 -47.42 56.70
C ILE A 3 27.84 -46.39 56.34
N LEU A 4 28.16 -45.11 56.44
CA LEU A 4 27.34 -44.02 55.91
C LEU A 4 27.72 -43.85 54.44
N ILE A 5 26.85 -44.30 53.54
CA ILE A 5 27.00 -44.02 52.11
C ILE A 5 26.40 -42.63 51.90
N ASN A 6 27.25 -41.62 51.75
CA ASN A 6 26.82 -40.28 51.35
C ASN A 6 26.60 -40.29 49.83
N THR A 7 25.35 -40.34 49.39
CA THR A 7 25.02 -40.15 47.98
C THR A 7 24.98 -38.66 47.67
N LEU A 8 25.97 -38.20 46.90
CA LEU A 8 25.98 -36.86 46.32
C LEU A 8 25.01 -36.86 45.13
N THR A 9 24.02 -35.97 45.14
CA THR A 9 23.17 -35.72 43.98
C THR A 9 23.65 -34.46 43.28
N PHE A 10 23.78 -34.51 41.95
CA PHE A 10 24.04 -33.35 41.11
C PHE A 10 22.90 -33.23 40.10
N THR A 11 22.34 -32.03 39.97
CA THR A 11 21.31 -31.72 38.98
C THR A 11 21.99 -31.26 37.69
N ILE A 12 21.85 -32.04 36.62
CA ILE A 12 22.14 -31.56 35.26
C ILE A 12 20.99 -30.63 34.87
N ILE A 13 21.31 -29.36 34.58
CA ILE A 13 20.36 -28.40 34.00
C ILE A 13 20.62 -28.29 32.50
N SER A 14 19.59 -28.56 31.69
CA SER A 14 19.62 -28.27 30.26
C SER A 14 19.36 -26.79 30.05
N VAL A 15 20.29 -26.09 29.39
CA VAL A 15 20.13 -24.67 29.02
C VAL A 15 20.09 -24.59 27.51
N ASP A 16 19.07 -23.94 26.98
CA ASP A 16 19.02 -23.61 25.56
C ASP A 16 19.70 -22.26 25.29
N ASN A 17 20.54 -22.22 24.28
CA ASN A 17 21.24 -21.02 23.81
C ASN A 17 21.05 -20.82 22.30
N ILE A 18 20.11 -21.53 21.68
CA ILE A 18 19.79 -21.41 20.26
C ILE A 18 18.62 -20.41 20.16
N PRO A 19 18.75 -19.31 19.40
CA PRO A 19 17.63 -18.41 19.16
C PRO A 19 16.54 -19.05 18.29
N PRO A 20 15.28 -18.58 18.41
CA PRO A 20 14.19 -19.09 17.60
C PRO A 20 14.42 -18.85 16.11
N VAL A 21 13.96 -19.79 15.29
CA VAL A 21 13.93 -19.66 13.83
C VAL A 21 12.63 -18.97 13.43
N ILE A 22 12.74 -17.84 12.73
CA ILE A 22 11.59 -17.06 12.26
C ILE A 22 11.39 -17.30 10.76
N ASN A 23 10.17 -17.69 10.38
CA ASN A 23 9.70 -17.71 9.01
C ASN A 23 9.09 -16.35 8.68
N CYS A 24 9.89 -15.51 8.01
CA CYS A 24 9.51 -14.14 7.70
C CYS A 24 8.95 -14.03 6.29
N PRO A 25 7.92 -13.20 6.08
CA PRO A 25 7.46 -12.91 4.73
C PRO A 25 8.57 -12.18 3.96
N GLY A 26 8.52 -12.29 2.63
CA GLY A 26 9.32 -11.42 1.77
C GLY A 26 8.80 -9.98 1.80
N ASP A 27 9.49 -9.10 1.09
CA ASP A 27 9.05 -7.73 0.89
C ASP A 27 7.68 -7.68 0.17
N GLN A 28 6.82 -6.75 0.58
CA GLN A 28 5.48 -6.55 0.05
C GLN A 28 5.46 -5.29 -0.82
N THR A 29 4.70 -5.33 -1.90
CA THR A 29 4.46 -4.15 -2.75
C THR A 29 2.97 -3.89 -2.85
N ALA A 30 2.58 -2.63 -2.66
CA ALA A 30 1.22 -2.17 -2.82
C ALA A 30 1.16 -0.90 -3.67
N ASN A 31 0.07 -0.75 -4.41
CA ASN A 31 -0.17 0.40 -5.26
C ASN A 31 -1.24 1.29 -4.63
N THR A 32 -1.06 2.59 -4.74
CA THR A 32 -2.11 3.57 -4.43
C THR A 32 -2.29 4.55 -5.58
N ASP A 33 -3.46 5.16 -5.67
CA ASP A 33 -3.74 6.18 -6.67
C ASP A 33 -2.80 7.39 -6.49
N ILE A 34 -2.48 8.08 -7.59
CA ILE A 34 -1.53 9.20 -7.58
C ILE A 34 -1.95 10.38 -6.71
N SER A 35 -3.24 10.51 -6.38
CA SER A 35 -3.76 11.53 -5.46
C SER A 35 -3.64 11.11 -3.98
N ASN A 36 -3.49 9.82 -3.69
CA ASN A 36 -3.49 9.29 -2.32
C ASN A 36 -2.11 9.38 -1.67
N SER A 37 -2.09 9.58 -0.34
CA SER A 37 -0.85 9.61 0.44
C SER A 37 -0.28 8.23 0.76
N GLY A 38 -1.04 7.16 0.57
CA GLY A 38 -0.72 5.80 1.00
C GLY A 38 -1.86 4.82 0.75
N VAL A 39 -1.75 3.63 1.31
CA VAL A 39 -2.78 2.57 1.22
C VAL A 39 -2.72 1.64 2.42
N VAL A 40 -3.84 0.99 2.73
CA VAL A 40 -3.89 -0.11 3.69
C VAL A 40 -3.25 -1.36 3.09
N VAL A 41 -2.31 -1.99 3.80
CA VAL A 41 -1.59 -3.17 3.31
C VAL A 41 -1.84 -4.35 4.23
N PHE A 42 -2.29 -5.46 3.64
CA PHE A 42 -2.39 -6.75 4.32
C PHE A 42 -1.20 -7.62 3.94
N PHE A 43 -0.57 -8.25 4.93
CA PHE A 43 0.55 -9.17 4.76
C PHE A 43 0.41 -10.36 5.70
N THR A 44 1.12 -11.45 5.41
CA THR A 44 1.19 -12.59 6.31
C THR A 44 2.14 -12.29 7.45
N GLU A 45 1.67 -12.40 8.70
CA GLU A 45 2.54 -12.20 9.86
C GLU A 45 3.66 -13.27 9.89
N PRO A 46 4.87 -12.89 10.34
CA PRO A 46 5.92 -13.87 10.62
C PRO A 46 5.47 -14.92 11.64
N THR A 47 6.08 -16.10 11.58
CA THR A 47 5.91 -17.13 12.61
C THR A 47 7.26 -17.59 13.11
N ALA A 48 7.34 -18.09 14.33
CA ALA A 48 8.59 -18.53 14.92
C ALA A 48 8.46 -19.90 15.61
N SER A 49 9.52 -20.69 15.53
CA SER A 49 9.63 -22.01 16.17
C SER A 49 11.02 -22.17 16.77
N ASP A 50 11.12 -22.95 17.85
CA ASP A 50 12.37 -23.19 18.54
C ASP A 50 12.46 -24.65 19.07
N ASN A 51 13.68 -25.14 19.34
CA ASN A 51 13.88 -26.49 19.90
C ASN A 51 13.51 -26.57 21.39
N SER A 52 13.44 -25.45 22.12
CA SER A 52 12.92 -25.39 23.48
C SER A 52 11.39 -25.22 23.56
N GLY A 53 10.71 -25.04 22.42
CA GLY A 53 9.25 -24.98 22.35
C GLY A 53 8.73 -23.83 21.49
N THR A 54 7.55 -23.32 21.84
CA THR A 54 6.91 -22.22 21.11
C THR A 54 7.54 -20.88 21.49
N ALA A 55 8.05 -20.15 20.50
CA ALA A 55 8.50 -18.78 20.67
C ALA A 55 7.31 -17.81 20.71
N ILE A 56 7.40 -16.77 21.55
CA ILE A 56 6.37 -15.74 21.70
C ILE A 56 6.79 -14.45 21.01
N LEU A 57 5.83 -13.73 20.44
CA LEU A 57 6.06 -12.39 19.89
C LEU A 57 6.29 -11.40 21.04
N VAL A 58 7.35 -10.60 20.96
CA VAL A 58 7.69 -9.59 21.97
C VAL A 58 7.73 -8.16 21.43
N LEU A 59 7.93 -7.99 20.13
CA LEU A 59 7.89 -6.69 19.46
C LEU A 59 7.37 -6.86 18.03
N GLN A 60 6.52 -5.93 17.61
CA GLN A 60 6.17 -5.70 16.21
C GLN A 60 6.08 -4.20 15.95
N THR A 61 6.40 -3.76 14.74
CA THR A 61 6.33 -2.33 14.38
C THR A 61 5.13 -1.95 13.52
N ALA A 62 4.38 -2.94 13.00
CA ALA A 62 3.16 -2.75 12.23
C ALA A 62 2.32 -4.03 12.23
N ASP A 63 1.02 -3.89 12.01
CA ASP A 63 0.02 -4.94 11.91
C ASP A 63 -0.47 -5.12 10.46
N PRO A 64 -0.90 -6.33 10.04
CA PRO A 64 -1.63 -6.50 8.80
C PRO A 64 -2.91 -5.65 8.81
N GLY A 65 -3.08 -4.82 7.78
CA GLY A 65 -4.20 -3.89 7.69
C GLY A 65 -3.86 -2.48 8.18
N ASP A 66 -2.61 -2.22 8.58
CA ASP A 66 -2.13 -0.85 8.82
C ASP A 66 -2.08 -0.03 7.52
N PHE A 67 -2.16 1.30 7.69
CA PHE A 67 -2.00 2.26 6.61
C PHE A 67 -0.53 2.65 6.45
N PHE A 68 0.01 2.47 5.25
CA PHE A 68 1.39 2.80 4.90
C PHE A 68 1.41 3.97 3.92
N THR A 69 2.22 4.99 4.20
CA THR A 69 2.43 6.10 3.27
C THR A 69 3.30 5.67 2.09
N VAL A 70 3.17 6.38 0.98
CA VAL A 70 4.02 6.18 -0.21
C VAL A 70 5.51 6.21 0.17
N GLY A 71 6.26 5.23 -0.32
CA GLY A 71 7.66 5.01 0.03
C GLY A 71 7.92 3.59 0.53
N THR A 72 9.06 3.41 1.19
CA THR A 72 9.46 2.15 1.79
C THR A 72 9.38 2.25 3.31
N THR A 73 8.65 1.35 3.94
CA THR A 73 8.54 1.24 5.40
C THR A 73 9.06 -0.12 5.86
N PRO A 74 10.13 -0.17 6.68
CA PRO A 74 10.60 -1.42 7.26
C PRO A 74 9.66 -1.87 8.38
N VAL A 75 9.25 -3.13 8.34
CA VAL A 75 8.42 -3.78 9.36
C VAL A 75 9.28 -4.83 10.07
N THR A 76 9.38 -4.73 11.39
CA THR A 76 10.22 -5.61 12.22
C THR A 76 9.37 -6.38 13.22
N TYR A 77 9.61 -7.68 13.31
CA TYR A 77 9.05 -8.58 14.32
C TYR A 77 10.17 -9.22 15.12
N THR A 78 10.02 -9.28 16.45
CA THR A 78 10.97 -9.93 17.37
C THR A 78 10.26 -11.03 18.16
N TYR A 79 10.83 -12.23 18.14
CA TYR A 79 10.34 -13.37 18.91
C TYR A 79 11.33 -13.74 20.00
N ARG A 80 10.80 -14.30 21.10
CA ARG A 80 11.56 -14.80 22.23
C ARG A 80 11.16 -16.22 22.57
N ASP A 81 12.12 -17.11 22.74
CA ASP A 81 11.89 -18.49 23.16
C ASP A 81 11.67 -18.60 24.70
N PRO A 82 11.30 -19.79 25.22
CA PRO A 82 11.19 -20.04 26.65
C PRO A 82 12.50 -19.89 27.46
N SER A 83 13.65 -20.02 26.82
CA SER A 83 14.98 -19.86 27.41
C SER A 83 15.50 -18.42 27.34
N ASN A 84 14.66 -17.49 26.89
CA ASN A 84 14.90 -16.07 26.78
C ASN A 84 15.89 -15.66 25.66
N ASN A 85 16.20 -16.55 24.71
CA ASN A 85 16.89 -16.17 23.48
C ASN A 85 15.93 -15.42 22.55
N GLN A 86 16.45 -14.43 21.84
CA GLN A 86 15.65 -13.59 20.95
C GLN A 86 16.21 -13.59 19.54
N GLN A 87 15.30 -13.51 18.58
CA GLN A 87 15.62 -13.26 17.19
C GLN A 87 14.65 -12.24 16.61
N SER A 88 15.11 -11.46 15.64
CA SER A 88 14.24 -10.54 14.90
C SER A 88 14.31 -10.80 13.41
N CYS A 89 13.27 -10.40 12.69
CA CYS A 89 13.35 -10.24 11.25
C CYS A 89 12.63 -9.00 10.78
N THR A 90 13.08 -8.51 9.63
CA THR A 90 12.61 -7.29 9.01
C THR A 90 12.33 -7.55 7.53
N PHE A 91 11.19 -7.06 7.07
CA PHE A 91 10.79 -7.02 5.66
C PHE A 91 10.25 -5.64 5.33
N ASN A 92 10.23 -5.28 4.05
CA ASN A 92 9.79 -3.96 3.62
C ASN A 92 8.35 -3.99 3.11
N ILE A 93 7.59 -2.95 3.44
CA ILE A 93 6.37 -2.57 2.71
C ILE A 93 6.75 -1.44 1.75
N VAL A 94 6.54 -1.66 0.46
CA VAL A 94 6.82 -0.68 -0.60
C VAL A 94 5.49 -0.20 -1.19
N VAL A 95 5.16 1.06 -0.95
CA VAL A 95 3.95 1.70 -1.50
C VAL A 95 4.34 2.63 -2.64
N VAL A 96 3.86 2.35 -3.84
CA VAL A 96 4.09 3.18 -5.04
C VAL A 96 2.80 3.82 -5.54
N ARG A 97 2.92 5.00 -6.13
CA ARG A 97 1.80 5.68 -6.80
C ARG A 97 1.66 5.14 -8.22
N VAL A 98 0.43 4.81 -8.60
CA VAL A 98 0.04 4.41 -9.96
C VAL A 98 -1.19 5.19 -10.35
N ASP A 99 -1.18 5.77 -11.54
CA ASP A 99 -2.37 6.40 -12.11
C ASP A 99 -3.35 5.32 -12.60
N ASN A 100 -4.53 5.29 -11.97
CA ASN A 100 -5.64 4.42 -12.35
C ASN A 100 -6.94 5.22 -12.56
N THR A 101 -6.86 6.56 -12.59
CA THR A 101 -8.03 7.41 -12.71
C THR A 101 -8.16 7.88 -14.15
N PRO A 102 -9.32 7.66 -14.81
CA PRO A 102 -9.52 8.20 -16.16
C PRO A 102 -9.64 9.74 -16.14
N PRO A 103 -9.20 10.43 -17.21
CA PRO A 103 -9.34 11.87 -17.32
C PRO A 103 -10.82 12.28 -17.39
N VAL A 104 -11.13 13.45 -16.83
CA VAL A 104 -12.45 14.07 -16.90
C VAL A 104 -12.43 15.16 -17.96
N ILE A 105 -13.41 15.13 -18.86
CA ILE A 105 -13.59 16.14 -19.92
C ILE A 105 -14.77 17.03 -19.57
N ASN A 106 -14.54 18.34 -19.58
CA ASN A 106 -15.55 19.37 -19.38
C ASN A 106 -15.80 20.09 -20.71
N CYS A 107 -16.94 19.80 -21.34
CA CYS A 107 -17.35 20.44 -22.58
C CYS A 107 -18.16 21.72 -22.31
N PRO A 108 -18.02 22.77 -23.16
CA PRO A 108 -19.02 23.82 -23.19
C PRO A 108 -20.38 23.22 -23.55
N GLY A 109 -21.47 23.78 -22.98
CA GLY A 109 -22.81 23.42 -23.41
C GLY A 109 -23.09 23.83 -24.84
N ASP A 110 -24.24 23.42 -25.37
CA ASP A 110 -24.65 23.75 -26.73
C ASP A 110 -24.71 25.27 -26.95
N GLN A 111 -24.25 25.70 -28.12
CA GLN A 111 -24.19 27.11 -28.48
C GLN A 111 -25.25 27.39 -29.54
N THR A 112 -26.22 28.23 -29.19
CA THR A 112 -27.28 28.66 -30.10
C THR A 112 -27.06 30.10 -30.53
N ALA A 113 -27.21 30.36 -31.82
CA ALA A 113 -27.14 31.70 -32.35
C ALA A 113 -28.10 31.85 -33.53
N ASN A 114 -28.85 32.95 -33.50
CA ASN A 114 -29.91 33.22 -34.46
C ASN A 114 -29.36 34.16 -35.55
N THR A 115 -29.72 33.90 -36.80
CA THR A 115 -29.34 34.75 -37.94
C THR A 115 -30.56 35.06 -38.79
N ASP A 116 -30.63 36.27 -39.34
CA ASP A 116 -31.69 36.65 -40.26
C ASP A 116 -31.47 36.01 -41.64
N ILE A 117 -32.57 35.72 -42.35
CA ILE A 117 -32.57 35.02 -43.64
C ILE A 117 -31.75 35.76 -44.74
N SER A 118 -31.48 37.05 -44.54
CA SER A 118 -30.71 37.91 -45.44
C SER A 118 -29.22 37.97 -45.11
N ASN A 119 -28.76 37.35 -44.01
CA ASN A 119 -27.38 37.39 -43.57
C ASN A 119 -26.71 36.01 -43.76
N SER A 120 -25.50 35.99 -44.33
CA SER A 120 -24.85 34.75 -44.77
C SER A 120 -24.10 33.98 -43.67
N GLY A 121 -24.25 34.37 -42.40
CA GLY A 121 -23.65 33.65 -41.29
C GLY A 121 -23.63 34.45 -39.99
N VAL A 122 -23.52 33.71 -38.88
CA VAL A 122 -23.35 34.26 -37.55
C VAL A 122 -22.04 33.71 -36.96
N VAL A 123 -21.28 34.60 -36.31
CA VAL A 123 -20.07 34.20 -35.57
C VAL A 123 -20.52 33.80 -34.17
N VAL A 124 -20.16 32.59 -33.76
CA VAL A 124 -20.45 32.05 -32.44
C VAL A 124 -19.13 31.90 -31.70
N PHE A 125 -19.01 32.56 -30.55
CA PHE A 125 -17.89 32.40 -29.65
C PHE A 125 -18.28 31.38 -28.58
N PHE A 126 -17.41 30.41 -28.33
CA PHE A 126 -17.60 29.42 -27.28
C PHE A 126 -16.33 29.23 -26.50
N THR A 127 -16.47 28.79 -25.25
CA THR A 127 -15.34 28.44 -24.40
C THR A 127 -14.80 27.09 -24.83
N GLU A 128 -13.48 26.99 -25.01
CA GLU A 128 -12.86 25.70 -25.35
C GLU A 128 -13.09 24.65 -24.25
N PRO A 129 -13.32 23.38 -24.61
CA PRO A 129 -13.41 22.30 -23.64
C PRO A 129 -12.08 22.15 -22.88
N THR A 130 -12.18 21.72 -21.62
CA THR A 130 -11.01 21.47 -20.77
C THR A 130 -10.97 20.01 -20.37
N ALA A 131 -9.78 19.46 -20.17
CA ALA A 131 -9.59 18.12 -19.63
C ALA A 131 -8.69 18.19 -18.39
N SER A 132 -9.03 17.42 -17.38
CA SER A 132 -8.27 17.34 -16.13
C SER A 132 -8.09 15.90 -15.71
N ASP A 133 -6.93 15.58 -15.14
CA ASP A 133 -6.64 14.28 -14.56
C ASP A 133 -5.89 14.44 -13.23
N ASN A 134 -5.99 13.47 -12.33
CA ASN A 134 -5.30 13.55 -11.04
C ASN A 134 -3.79 13.34 -11.14
N SER A 135 -3.28 12.74 -12.22
CA SER A 135 -1.86 12.64 -12.54
C SER A 135 -1.27 13.95 -13.09
N GLY A 136 -2.13 14.94 -13.34
CA GLY A 136 -1.76 16.26 -13.86
C GLY A 136 -2.52 16.56 -15.15
N THR A 137 -1.84 16.44 -16.29
CA THR A 137 -2.36 16.97 -17.56
C THR A 137 -2.96 15.90 -18.44
N ALA A 138 -4.29 15.90 -18.54
CA ALA A 138 -5.00 15.28 -19.64
C ALA A 138 -4.87 16.17 -20.89
N ILE A 139 -4.42 15.60 -22.01
CA ILE A 139 -4.34 16.31 -23.29
C ILE A 139 -5.63 16.07 -24.07
N LEU A 140 -6.27 17.15 -24.53
CA LEU A 140 -7.37 17.05 -25.48
C LEU A 140 -6.82 16.64 -26.86
N VAL A 141 -7.10 15.42 -27.30
CA VAL A 141 -6.54 14.85 -28.54
C VAL A 141 -7.38 15.21 -29.77
N LEU A 142 -8.67 15.49 -29.60
CA LEU A 142 -9.57 15.87 -30.69
C LEU A 142 -10.72 16.73 -30.19
N GLN A 143 -11.08 17.74 -30.97
CA GLN A 143 -12.29 18.53 -30.79
C GLN A 143 -13.01 18.63 -32.14
N THR A 144 -14.30 18.30 -32.14
CA THR A 144 -15.18 18.45 -33.30
C THR A 144 -16.31 19.40 -32.92
N ALA A 145 -16.58 20.38 -33.78
CA ALA A 145 -17.75 21.25 -33.64
C ALA A 145 -18.74 20.89 -34.75
N ASP A 146 -19.85 20.26 -34.38
CA ASP A 146 -20.95 19.99 -35.30
C ASP A 146 -21.84 21.24 -35.41
N ARG A 147 -22.16 21.64 -36.64
CA ARG A 147 -23.06 22.77 -36.92
C ARG A 147 -24.39 22.22 -37.43
N GLU A 148 -25.43 22.28 -36.59
CA GLU A 148 -26.81 22.17 -37.07
C GLU A 148 -27.42 23.56 -37.19
N ILE A 149 -27.94 23.89 -38.38
CA ILE A 149 -28.67 25.14 -38.64
C ILE A 149 -30.16 24.80 -38.55
N SER A 150 -30.82 25.22 -37.46
CA SER A 150 -32.28 25.17 -37.36
C SER A 150 -32.86 26.46 -37.94
N LEU A 151 -33.51 26.35 -39.11
CA LEU A 151 -34.27 27.44 -39.70
C LEU A 151 -35.68 27.41 -39.08
N GLN A 152 -36.06 28.46 -38.35
CA GLN A 152 -37.45 28.69 -37.94
C GLN A 152 -38.17 29.60 -38.93
#